data_AF-A0A7C3FN36-F1
#
_entry.id   AF-A0A7C3FN36-F1
#
_cell.length_a   1.000
_cell.length_b   1.000
_cell.length_c   1.000
_cell.angle_alpha   90.00
_cell.angle_beta   90.00
_cell.angle_gamma   90.00
#
_symmetry.space_group_name_H-M   'P 1'
#
loop_
_entity.id
_entity.type
_entity.pdbx_description
1 polymer ?
#
loop_
_entity_poly.entity_id
_entity_poly.type
_entity_poly.pdbx_seq_one_letter_code
_entity_poly.pdbx_strand_id
1 'polypeptide(L)' 'MVRAERRIGDKTTREVRYYISSLPPQAQAILEGTRRHWGIENKLHWVLDMAFREDDSRIRSGYAPENMAVLRHMA' A
#
# COMPACT_ATOMS: atom_id res chain seq x y z
N MET A 1 15.39 -0.13 12.04
CA MET A 1 15.62 1.10 11.26
C MET A 1 15.75 0.72 9.79
N VAL A 2 14.98 1.34 8.90
CA VAL A 2 15.09 1.14 7.45
C VAL A 2 15.34 2.49 6.80
N ARG A 3 16.35 2.57 5.92
CA ARG A 3 16.62 3.78 5.11
C ARG A 3 15.93 3.64 3.76
N ALA A 4 15.13 4.63 3.39
CA ALA A 4 14.52 4.75 2.08
C ALA A 4 15.20 5.86 1.29
N GLU A 5 15.46 5.61 0.00
CA GLU A 5 15.92 6.62 -0.94
C GLU A 5 14.94 6.66 -2.11
N ARG A 6 14.44 7.86 -2.45
CA ARG A 6 13.56 8.07 -3.60
C ARG A 6 14.26 9.01 -4.57
N ARG A 7 14.30 8.62 -5.84
CA ARG A 7 14.85 9.42 -6.94
C ARG A 7 13.73 9.79 -7.91
N ILE A 8 13.58 11.08 -8.21
CA ILE A 8 12.61 11.60 -9.19
C ILE A 8 13.34 12.63 -10.04
N GLY A 9 13.64 12.28 -11.29
CA GLY A 9 14.56 13.05 -12.12
C GLY A 9 15.89 13.26 -11.38
N ASP A 10 16.34 14.51 -11.31
CA ASP A 10 17.59 14.90 -10.61
C ASP A 10 17.43 15.02 -9.09
N LYS A 11 16.20 14.93 -8.56
CA LYS A 11 15.94 15.07 -7.12
C LYS A 11 16.07 13.72 -6.41
N THR A 12 16.94 13.67 -5.41
CA THR A 12 17.05 12.54 -4.48
C THR A 12 16.61 12.94 -3.09
N THR A 13 15.68 12.18 -2.49
CA THR A 13 15.29 12.33 -1.08
C THR A 13 15.64 11.08 -0.30
N ARG A 14 15.98 11.25 0.98
CA ARG A 14 16.34 10.16 1.89
C ARG A 14 15.54 10.28 3.17
N GLU A 15 15.03 9.16 3.64
CA GLU A 15 14.24 9.06 4.87
C GLU A 15 14.73 7.89 5.71
N VAL A 16 14.62 8.03 7.02
CA VAL A 16 14.82 6.95 7.97
C VAL A 16 13.48 6.63 8.62
N ARG A 17 13.10 5.37 8.54
CA ARG A 17 11.83 4.87 9.07
C ARG A 17 12.08 3.86 10.18
N TYR A 18 11.31 3.97 11.25
CA TYR A 18 11.35 3.07 12.39
C TYR A 18 10.08 2.21 12.38
N TYR A 19 10.24 0.92 12.65
CA TYR A 19 9.17 -0.06 12.64
C TYR A 19 9.20 -0.80 13.97
N ILE A 20 8.01 -1.10 14.48
CA ILE A 20 7.81 -1.98 15.63
C ILE A 20 7.39 -3.34 15.06
N SER A 21 8.01 -4.40 15.54
CA SER A 21 7.77 -5.76 15.05
C SER A 21 7.93 -6.75 16.19
N SER A 22 7.06 -7.76 16.22
CA SER A 22 7.20 -8.94 17.09
C SER A 22 8.09 -10.02 16.48
N LEU A 23 8.56 -9.85 15.25
CA LEU A 23 9.50 -10.78 14.60
C LEU A 23 10.85 -10.79 15.34
N PRO A 24 11.58 -11.93 15.30
CA PRO A 24 12.99 -11.96 15.70
C PRO A 24 13.80 -10.88 14.97
N PRO A 25 14.91 -10.37 15.56
CA PRO A 25 15.68 -9.25 15.03
C PRO A 25 16.55 -9.62 13.82
N GLN A 26 15.93 -10.19 12.78
CA GLN A 26 16.56 -10.56 11.53
C GLN A 26 16.34 -9.45 10.51
N ALA A 27 17.39 -8.68 10.24
CA ALA A 27 17.30 -7.47 9.40
C ALA A 27 16.71 -7.74 8.01
N GLN A 28 17.10 -8.85 7.37
CA GLN A 28 16.62 -9.22 6.05
C GLN A 28 15.11 -9.49 6.04
N ALA A 29 14.61 -10.33 6.97
CA ALA A 29 13.19 -10.66 7.05
C ALA A 29 12.33 -9.41 7.33
N ILE A 30 12.79 -8.52 8.22
CA ILE A 30 12.10 -7.26 8.54
C ILE A 30 12.06 -6.34 7.30
N LEU A 31 13.16 -6.24 6.56
CA LEU A 31 13.23 -5.43 5.34
C LEU A 31 12.33 -5.99 4.24
N GLU A 32 12.33 -7.30 4.04
CA GLU A 32 11.45 -7.98 3.08
C GLU A 32 9.98 -7.76 3.42
N GLY A 33 9.60 -7.93 4.70
CA GLY A 33 8.24 -7.64 5.18
C GLY A 33 7.85 -6.18 4.92
N THR A 34 8.74 -5.24 5.26
CA THR A 34 8.51 -3.80 5.02
C THR A 34 8.31 -3.48 3.54
N ARG A 35 9.12 -4.07 2.65
CA ARG A 35 8.99 -3.86 1.20
C ARG A 35 7.73 -4.51 0.64
N ARG A 36 7.39 -5.71 1.10
CA ARG A 36 6.16 -6.43 0.69
C ARG A 36 4.91 -5.66 1.10
N HIS A 37 4.89 -5.08 2.30
CA HIS A 37 3.78 -4.24 2.76
C HIS A 37 3.53 -3.06 1.81
N TRP A 38 4.59 -2.41 1.31
CA TRP A 38 4.45 -1.35 0.31
C TRP A 38 3.88 -1.82 -1.04
N GLY A 39 3.95 -3.13 -1.31
CA GLY A 39 3.29 -3.74 -2.45
C GLY A 39 1.77 -3.68 -2.38
N ILE A 40 1.16 -3.53 -1.20
CA ILE A 40 -0.30 -3.39 -1.06
C ILE A 40 -0.78 -2.11 -1.73
N GLU A 41 -0.16 -0.97 -1.41
CA GLU A 41 -0.51 0.31 -2.04
C GLU A 41 -0.32 0.28 -3.56
N ASN A 42 0.81 -0.28 -4.02
CA ASN A 42 1.15 -0.28 -5.44
C ASN A 42 0.37 -1.30 -6.28
N LYS A 43 -0.07 -2.43 -5.69
CA LYS A 43 -0.68 -3.53 -6.45
C LYS A 43 -2.16 -3.73 -6.16
N LEU A 44 -2.62 -3.42 -4.95
CA LEU A 44 -4.03 -3.50 -4.57
C LEU A 44 -4.69 -2.14 -4.73
N HIS A 45 -4.29 -1.14 -3.92
CA HIS A 45 -4.95 0.17 -3.92
C HIS A 45 -4.88 0.85 -5.28
N TRP A 46 -3.72 0.86 -5.94
CA TRP A 46 -3.63 1.41 -7.29
C TRP A 46 -4.63 0.77 -8.29
N VAL A 47 -4.86 -0.54 -8.21
CA VAL A 47 -5.83 -1.22 -9.09
C VAL A 47 -7.26 -0.83 -8.73
N LEU A 48 -7.59 -0.77 -7.44
CA LEU A 48 -8.89 -0.32 -6.97
C LEU A 48 -9.16 1.13 -7.43
N ASP A 49 -8.20 2.02 -7.23
CA ASP A 49 -8.33 3.44 -7.52
C ASP A 49 -8.39 3.69 -9.04
N MET A 50 -7.51 3.07 -9.83
CA MET A 50 -7.37 3.36 -11.26
C MET A 50 -8.21 2.46 -12.16
N ALA A 51 -8.18 1.13 -11.94
CA ALA A 51 -8.87 0.19 -12.82
C ALA A 51 -10.35 0.08 -12.46
N PHE A 52 -10.68 0.05 -11.17
CA PHE A 52 -12.07 0.04 -10.70
C PHE A 52 -12.65 1.43 -10.46
N ARG A 53 -11.85 2.49 -10.63
CA ARG A 53 -12.25 3.90 -10.46
C ARG A 53 -12.92 4.13 -9.11
N GLU A 54 -12.37 3.51 -8.07
CA GLU A 54 -12.95 3.55 -6.73
C GLU A 54 -13.07 4.99 -6.20
N ASP A 55 -12.06 5.83 -6.44
CA ASP A 55 -12.07 7.26 -6.09
C ASP A 55 -13.20 8.05 -6.77
N ASP A 56 -13.56 7.69 -8.01
CA ASP A 56 -14.63 8.35 -8.76
C ASP A 56 -16.04 7.84 -8.38
N SER A 57 -16.12 6.76 -7.59
CA SER A 57 -17.37 6.07 -7.28
C SER A 57 -18.33 6.94 -6.47
N ARG A 58 -19.54 7.15 -7.01
CA ARG A 58 -20.61 7.92 -6.36
C ARG A 58 -21.60 7.06 -5.55
N ILE A 59 -21.31 5.78 -5.38
CA ILE A 59 -22.16 4.85 -4.63
C ILE A 59 -22.08 5.21 -3.14
N ARG A 60 -23.19 5.65 -2.55
CA ARG A 60 -23.26 6.15 -1.15
C ARG A 60 -24.51 5.73 -0.38
N SER A 61 -25.38 4.89 -0.95
CA SER A 61 -26.69 4.56 -0.36
C SER A 61 -26.78 3.11 0.10
N GLY A 62 -27.42 2.89 1.25
CA GLY A 62 -27.65 1.57 1.84
C GLY A 62 -26.37 0.75 1.96
N TYR A 63 -26.45 -0.54 1.63
CA TYR A 63 -25.32 -1.48 1.68
C TYR A 63 -24.45 -1.49 0.41
N ALA A 64 -24.76 -0.64 -0.57
CA ALA A 64 -24.07 -0.65 -1.85
C ALA A 64 -22.56 -0.34 -1.74
N PRO A 65 -22.07 0.59 -0.89
CA PRO A 65 -20.64 0.84 -0.75
C PRO A 65 -19.86 -0.39 -0.24
N GLU A 66 -20.36 -1.05 0.80
CA GLU A 66 -19.73 -2.24 1.39
C GLU A 66 -19.71 -3.41 0.40
N ASN A 67 -20.86 -3.67 -0.24
CA ASN A 67 -20.99 -4.75 -1.21
C ASN A 67 -20.02 -4.55 -2.39
N MET A 68 -19.90 -3.31 -2.89
CA MET A 68 -18.97 -3.01 -3.98
C MET A 68 -17.51 -3.11 -3.56
N ALA A 69 -17.17 -2.72 -2.33
CA ALA A 69 -15.81 -2.88 -1.80
C ALA A 69 -15.41 -4.36 -1.76
N VAL A 70 -16.29 -5.24 -1.24
CA VAL A 70 -16.06 -6.69 -1.20
C VAL A 70 -15.89 -7.26 -2.60
N LEU A 71 -16.80 -6.93 -3.52
CA LEU A 71 -16.77 -7.44 -4.90
C LEU A 71 -15.49 -7.03 -5.64
N ARG A 72 -15.03 -5.79 -5.48
CA ARG A 72 -13.77 -5.31 -6.09
C ARG A 72 -12.54 -6.02 -5.54
N HIS A 73 -12.54 -6.39 -4.26
CA HIS A 73 -11.44 -7.14 -3.64
C HIS A 73 -11.40 -8.63 -4.05
N MET A 74 -12.47 -9.15 -4.66
CA MET A 74 -12.56 -10.54 -5.14
C MET A 74 -12.13 -10.74 -6.61
N ALA A 75 -12.02 -9.65 -7.38
CA ALA A 75 -11.70 -9.66 -8.80
C ALA A 75 -10.18 -9.60 -9.04
#